data_AF-X1BF75-F1
#
_entry.id   AF-X1BF75-F1
#
_cell.length_a   1.000
_cell.length_b   1.000
_cell.length_c   1.000
_cell.angle_alpha   90.00
_cell.angle_beta   90.00
_cell.angle_gamma   90.00
#
_symmetry.space_group_name_H-M   'P 1'
#
loop_
_entity.id
_entity.type
_entity.pdbx_description
1 polymer ?
#
loop_
_entity_poly.entity_id
_entity_poly.type
_entity_poly.pdbx_seq_one_letter_code
_entity_poly.pdbx_strand_id
1 'polypeptide(L)'
;MMAKNVKKEIKRLKDEIRHHDRRYYILDQPEISDREYDELMKRLKELEAQNPGLVTPDSPSQRVGGEPLKRFKPVKHKIKMRSLDNSYSIEELKNWDKRVHKALGKEKVEYIAEVITLTILGITSPALSKRTLSPIRASSRFISMPGFPVVPVITSDFVYIRMHGSTARYSSNYSAAELGEWAGLIKGFLKKGLDAYVYFNNDANAYAVKNALTLKELIGA
;
A
#
# COMPACT_ATOMS: atom_id res chain seq x y z
N MET A 1 -4.03 -40.47 -11.32
CA MET A 1 -4.76 -39.39 -12.02
C MET A 1 -4.72 -38.04 -11.30
N MET A 2 -4.76 -37.97 -9.96
CA MET A 2 -4.80 -36.68 -9.22
C MET A 2 -3.62 -35.74 -9.50
N ALA A 3 -2.37 -36.23 -9.51
CA ALA A 3 -1.19 -35.38 -9.74
C ALA A 3 -1.17 -34.70 -11.14
N LYS A 4 -1.72 -35.36 -12.17
CA LYS A 4 -1.82 -34.80 -13.53
C LYS A 4 -2.85 -33.66 -13.59
N ASN A 5 -3.90 -33.74 -12.77
CA ASN A 5 -4.91 -32.71 -12.65
C ASN A 5 -4.38 -31.49 -11.86
N VAL A 6 -3.66 -31.74 -10.76
CA VAL A 6 -3.01 -30.67 -9.96
C VAL A 6 -1.98 -29.89 -10.79
N LYS A 7 -1.13 -30.57 -11.57
CA LYS A 7 -0.15 -29.88 -12.44
C LYS A 7 -0.85 -29.01 -13.51
N LYS A 8 -1.99 -29.49 -14.05
CA LYS A 8 -2.78 -28.73 -15.02
C LYS A 8 -3.41 -27.49 -14.38
N GLU A 9 -3.92 -27.63 -13.16
CA GLU A 9 -4.52 -26.52 -12.42
C GLU A 9 -3.49 -25.46 -12.01
N ILE A 10 -2.33 -25.87 -11.51
CA ILE A 10 -1.23 -24.94 -11.22
C ILE A 10 -0.84 -24.17 -12.48
N LYS A 11 -0.76 -24.84 -13.64
CA LYS A 11 -0.46 -24.17 -14.91
C LYS A 11 -1.55 -23.15 -15.27
N ARG A 12 -2.83 -23.53 -15.16
CA ARG A 12 -3.96 -22.63 -15.43
C ARG A 12 -3.88 -21.36 -14.57
N LEU A 13 -3.70 -21.52 -13.26
CA LEU A 13 -3.59 -20.40 -12.33
C LEU A 13 -2.39 -19.51 -12.63
N LYS A 14 -1.22 -20.09 -12.97
CA LYS A 14 -0.03 -19.32 -13.36
C LYS A 14 -0.31 -18.46 -14.60
N ASP A 15 -0.97 -19.01 -15.61
CA ASP A 15 -1.26 -18.30 -16.86
C ASP A 15 -2.33 -17.21 -16.66
N GLU A 16 -3.37 -17.49 -15.87
CA GLU A 16 -4.43 -16.54 -15.51
C GLU A 16 -3.89 -15.35 -14.70
N ILE A 17 -3.07 -15.62 -13.68
CA ILE A 17 -2.43 -14.56 -12.87
C ILE A 17 -1.51 -13.70 -13.74
N ARG A 18 -0.72 -14.28 -14.65
CA ARG A 18 0.15 -13.51 -15.56
C ARG A 18 -0.63 -12.61 -16.50
N HIS A 19 -1.78 -13.07 -16.97
CA HIS A 19 -2.68 -12.27 -17.79
C HIS A 19 -3.16 -11.04 -17.00
N HIS A 20 -3.65 -11.25 -15.76
CA HIS A 20 -4.09 -10.15 -14.91
C HIS A 20 -2.94 -9.24 -14.46
N ASP A 21 -1.74 -9.76 -14.22
CA ASP A 21 -0.54 -8.96 -13.94
C ASP A 21 -0.24 -8.01 -15.11
N ARG A 22 -0.30 -8.50 -16.35
CA ARG A 22 -0.08 -7.66 -17.53
C ARG A 22 -1.17 -6.60 -17.64
N ARG A 23 -2.44 -6.97 -17.42
CA ARG A 23 -3.57 -6.04 -17.49
C ARG A 23 -3.46 -4.94 -16.42
N TYR A 24 -3.03 -5.31 -15.21
CA TYR A 24 -2.86 -4.39 -14.09
C TYR A 24 -1.60 -3.51 -14.25
N TYR A 25 -0.42 -4.12 -14.36
CA TYR A 25 0.86 -3.39 -14.29
C TYR A 25 1.30 -2.74 -15.60
N ILE A 26 0.90 -3.28 -16.76
CA ILE A 26 1.38 -2.80 -18.07
C ILE A 26 0.30 -2.00 -18.79
N LEU A 27 -0.95 -2.48 -18.76
CA LEU A 27 -2.03 -1.90 -19.55
C LEU A 27 -2.92 -0.93 -18.76
N ASP A 28 -2.80 -0.89 -17.42
CA ASP A 28 -3.65 -0.10 -16.52
C ASP A 28 -5.16 -0.32 -16.78
N GLN A 29 -5.53 -1.57 -17.09
CA GLN A 29 -6.89 -2.00 -17.46
C GLN A 29 -7.24 -3.32 -16.77
N PRO A 30 -7.39 -3.35 -15.42
CA PRO A 30 -7.74 -4.56 -14.69
C PRO A 30 -9.11 -5.10 -15.12
N GLU A 31 -9.20 -6.41 -15.28
CA GLU A 31 -10.44 -7.12 -15.67
C GLU A 31 -11.17 -7.74 -14.47
N ILE A 32 -10.44 -7.99 -13.39
CA ILE A 32 -10.95 -8.58 -12.17
C ILE A 32 -10.65 -7.65 -11.00
N SER A 33 -11.46 -7.76 -9.94
CA SER A 33 -11.22 -7.07 -8.69
C SER A 33 -9.98 -7.59 -7.97
N ASP A 34 -9.41 -6.77 -7.10
CA ASP A 34 -8.27 -7.16 -6.25
C ASP A 34 -8.58 -8.45 -5.46
N ARG A 35 -9.82 -8.60 -4.99
CA ARG A 35 -10.28 -9.80 -4.26
C ARG A 35 -10.22 -11.05 -5.12
N GLU A 36 -10.71 -11.00 -6.36
CA GLU A 36 -10.68 -12.15 -7.27
C GLU A 36 -9.22 -12.53 -7.60
N TYR A 37 -8.35 -11.54 -7.79
CA TYR A 37 -6.92 -11.77 -7.98
C TYR A 37 -6.28 -12.45 -6.76
N ASP A 38 -6.60 -11.96 -5.55
CA ASP A 38 -6.11 -12.53 -4.30
C ASP A 38 -6.59 -13.96 -4.08
N GLU A 39 -7.82 -14.30 -4.48
CA GLU A 39 -8.35 -15.67 -4.45
C GLU A 39 -7.59 -16.61 -5.41
N LEU A 40 -7.27 -16.15 -6.62
CA LEU A 40 -6.41 -16.89 -7.57
C LEU A 40 -5.02 -17.14 -6.99
N MET A 41 -4.40 -16.09 -6.43
CA MET A 41 -3.07 -16.15 -5.84
C MET A 41 -3.04 -17.06 -4.60
N LYS A 42 -4.04 -16.98 -3.73
CA LYS A 42 -4.20 -17.85 -2.56
C LYS A 42 -4.30 -19.31 -3.01
N ARG A 43 -5.12 -19.59 -4.02
CA ARG A 43 -5.28 -20.94 -4.55
C ARG A 43 -3.98 -21.50 -5.14
N LEU A 44 -3.22 -20.68 -5.87
CA LEU A 44 -1.91 -21.07 -6.39
C LEU A 44 -0.95 -21.42 -5.25
N LYS A 45 -0.86 -20.57 -4.22
CA LYS A 45 0.00 -20.79 -3.04
C LYS A 45 -0.35 -22.07 -2.30
N GLU A 46 -1.64 -22.35 -2.10
CA GLU A 46 -2.11 -23.59 -1.46
C GLU A 46 -1.66 -24.84 -2.23
N LEU A 47 -1.84 -24.83 -3.55
CA LEU A 47 -1.46 -25.97 -4.40
C LEU A 47 0.06 -26.16 -4.45
N GLU A 48 0.82 -25.07 -4.50
CA GLU A 48 2.28 -25.11 -4.48
C GLU A 48 2.84 -25.56 -3.12
N ALA A 49 2.21 -25.15 -2.01
CA ALA A 49 2.58 -25.62 -0.67
C ALA A 49 2.34 -27.13 -0.50
N GLN A 50 1.25 -27.66 -1.07
CA GLN A 50 0.94 -29.09 -1.07
C GLN A 50 1.81 -29.89 -2.05
N ASN A 51 2.45 -29.23 -3.03
CA ASN A 51 3.24 -29.88 -4.08
C ASN A 51 4.58 -29.15 -4.33
N PRO A 52 5.53 -29.16 -3.37
CA PRO A 52 6.77 -28.40 -3.48
C PRO A 52 7.59 -28.68 -4.76
N GLY A 53 7.54 -29.92 -5.27
CA GLY A 53 8.24 -30.31 -6.51
C GLY A 53 7.66 -29.71 -7.80
N LEU A 54 6.52 -29.01 -7.74
CA LEU A 54 5.90 -28.32 -8.88
C LEU A 54 6.12 -26.80 -8.84
N VAL A 55 6.79 -26.30 -7.80
CA VAL A 55 7.15 -24.88 -7.68
C VAL A 55 8.26 -24.56 -8.65
N THR A 56 8.11 -23.47 -9.39
CA THR A 56 9.11 -23.00 -10.36
C THR A 56 9.60 -21.61 -9.97
N PRO A 57 10.87 -21.25 -10.21
CA PRO A 57 11.40 -19.93 -9.87
C PRO A 57 10.68 -18.76 -10.59
N ASP A 58 10.02 -19.04 -11.70
CA ASP A 58 9.22 -18.10 -12.49
C ASP A 58 7.73 -18.07 -12.10
N SER A 59 7.33 -18.79 -11.05
CA SER A 59 5.97 -18.77 -10.55
C SER A 59 5.58 -17.37 -10.05
N PRO A 60 4.37 -16.87 -10.36
CA PRO A 60 3.87 -15.61 -9.82
C PRO A 60 3.92 -15.54 -8.29
N SER A 61 3.74 -16.68 -7.60
CA SER A 61 3.81 -16.75 -6.14
C SER A 61 5.19 -16.45 -5.54
N GLN A 62 6.25 -16.56 -6.36
CA GLN A 62 7.66 -16.38 -5.95
C GLN A 62 8.19 -14.97 -6.27
N ARG A 63 7.40 -14.16 -6.98
CA ARG A 63 7.77 -12.81 -7.40
C ARG A 63 6.94 -11.77 -6.64
N VAL A 64 7.44 -10.54 -6.58
CA VAL A 64 6.72 -9.40 -5.99
C VAL A 64 6.58 -8.34 -7.08
N GLY A 65 5.35 -8.03 -7.47
CA GLY A 65 5.02 -6.99 -8.46
C GLY A 65 5.10 -7.43 -9.93
N GLY A 66 4.84 -6.48 -10.84
CA GLY A 66 4.86 -6.68 -12.30
C GLY A 66 6.24 -6.66 -12.95
N GLU A 67 6.30 -6.94 -14.26
CA GLU A 67 7.54 -6.90 -15.01
C GLU A 67 8.15 -5.48 -15.04
N PRO A 68 9.47 -5.32 -14.81
CA PRO A 68 10.14 -4.04 -14.94
C PRO A 68 9.98 -3.48 -16.35
N LEU A 69 9.64 -2.19 -16.46
CA LEU A 69 9.60 -1.48 -17.74
C LEU A 69 10.99 -1.53 -18.41
N LYS A 70 11.07 -2.12 -19.61
CA LYS A 70 12.31 -2.32 -20.38
C LYS A 70 13.11 -1.04 -20.67
N ARG A 71 12.48 0.14 -20.54
CA ARG A 71 13.12 1.45 -20.76
C ARG A 71 14.13 1.81 -19.67
N PHE A 72 14.03 1.22 -18.49
CA PHE A 72 14.90 1.54 -17.36
C PHE A 72 15.91 0.42 -17.12
N LYS A 73 17.16 0.79 -16.81
CA LYS A 73 18.16 -0.17 -16.35
C LYS A 73 17.74 -0.68 -14.97
N PRO A 74 17.58 -2.00 -14.77
CA PRO A 74 17.21 -2.55 -13.47
C PRO A 74 18.31 -2.22 -12.45
N VAL A 75 17.92 -1.70 -11.29
CA VAL A 75 18.81 -1.40 -10.18
C VAL A 75 18.51 -2.37 -9.04
N LYS A 76 19.55 -2.94 -8.45
CA LYS A 76 19.38 -3.83 -7.29
C LYS A 76 19.01 -2.99 -6.06
N HIS A 77 17.85 -3.26 -5.45
CA HIS A 77 17.50 -2.66 -4.17
C HIS A 77 18.54 -3.05 -3.11
N LYS A 78 19.00 -2.06 -2.32
CA LYS A 78 19.95 -2.29 -1.21
C LYS A 78 19.36 -3.21 -0.14
N ILE A 79 18.03 -3.18 0.03
CA ILE A 79 17.28 -4.01 0.97
C ILE A 79 16.17 -4.71 0.20
N LYS A 80 15.94 -5.99 0.50
CA LYS A 80 14.87 -6.78 -0.15
C LYS A 80 13.51 -6.17 0.20
N MET A 81 12.77 -5.75 -0.81
CA MET A 81 11.37 -5.36 -0.64
C MET A 81 10.54 -6.60 -0.32
N ARG A 82 9.67 -6.51 0.68
CA ARG A 82 8.72 -7.56 1.06
C ARG A 82 7.31 -7.07 0.69
N SER A 83 6.44 -8.01 0.31
CA SER A 83 5.00 -7.74 0.23
C SER A 83 4.39 -7.77 1.64
N LEU A 84 3.22 -7.15 1.78
CA LEU A 84 2.37 -7.32 2.95
C LEU A 84 1.47 -8.56 2.77
N ASP A 85 1.12 -9.21 3.88
CA ASP A 85 0.05 -10.21 3.89
C ASP A 85 -1.31 -9.50 4.01
N ASN A 86 -2.33 -10.07 3.38
CA ASN A 86 -3.70 -9.57 3.44
C ASN A 86 -4.55 -10.36 4.46
N SER A 87 -5.60 -9.74 4.97
CA SER A 87 -6.59 -10.35 5.86
C SER A 87 -7.99 -9.86 5.47
N TYR A 88 -8.95 -10.78 5.35
CA TYR A 88 -10.34 -10.45 4.95
C TYR A 88 -11.35 -10.77 6.05
N SER A 89 -10.89 -11.32 7.18
CA SER A 89 -11.73 -11.56 8.34
C SER A 89 -11.11 -11.00 9.62
N ILE A 90 -11.98 -10.68 10.58
CA ILE A 90 -11.55 -10.26 11.92
C ILE A 90 -10.79 -11.40 12.62
N GLU A 91 -11.15 -12.66 12.35
CA GLU A 91 -10.51 -13.83 12.93
C GLU A 91 -9.06 -13.99 12.46
N GLU A 92 -8.81 -13.81 11.15
CA GLU A 92 -7.45 -13.79 10.57
C GLU A 92 -6.60 -12.67 11.20
N LEU A 93 -7.18 -11.48 11.37
CA LEU A 93 -6.50 -10.35 11.99
C LEU A 93 -6.16 -10.62 13.46
N LYS A 94 -7.08 -11.19 14.24
CA LYS A 94 -6.83 -11.61 15.63
C LYS A 94 -5.74 -12.68 15.72
N ASN A 95 -5.72 -13.62 14.78
CA ASN A 95 -4.69 -14.65 14.74
C ASN A 95 -3.33 -14.09 14.36
N TRP A 96 -3.29 -13.08 13.49
CA TRP A 96 -2.08 -12.32 13.20
C TRP A 96 -1.58 -11.56 14.43
N ASP A 97 -2.47 -10.86 15.13
CA ASP A 97 -2.17 -10.15 16.38
C ASP A 97 -1.53 -11.06 17.44
N LYS A 98 -2.11 -12.25 17.68
CA LYS A 98 -1.51 -13.28 18.55
C LYS A 98 -0.09 -13.66 18.14
N ARG A 99 0.19 -13.77 16.84
CA ARG A 99 1.56 -14.08 16.34
C ARG A 99 2.52 -12.92 16.62
N VAL A 100 2.07 -11.67 16.49
CA VAL A 100 2.87 -10.49 16.81
C VAL A 100 3.23 -10.45 18.29
N HIS A 101 2.24 -10.60 19.18
CA HIS A 101 2.47 -10.66 20.63
C HIS A 101 3.46 -11.75 21.02
N LYS A 102 3.30 -12.96 20.47
CA LYS A 102 4.21 -14.09 20.71
C LYS A 102 5.63 -13.80 20.19
N ALA A 103 5.76 -13.21 19.01
CA ALA A 103 7.07 -12.89 18.42
C ALA A 103 7.82 -11.79 19.18
N LEU A 104 7.09 -10.82 19.74
CA LEU A 104 7.67 -9.70 20.50
C LEU A 104 7.86 -10.01 21.99
N GLY A 105 7.20 -11.04 22.53
CA GLY A 105 7.23 -11.37 23.96
C GLY A 105 6.63 -10.26 24.84
N LYS A 106 5.69 -9.47 24.30
CA LYS A 106 5.08 -8.33 24.99
C LYS A 106 3.57 -8.52 25.11
N GLU A 107 3.02 -8.21 26.29
CA GLU A 107 1.56 -8.20 26.50
C GLU A 107 0.87 -7.00 25.83
N LYS A 108 1.57 -5.87 25.71
CA LYS A 108 1.06 -4.67 25.03
C LYS A 108 1.88 -4.39 23.79
N VAL A 109 1.20 -4.33 22.65
CA VAL A 109 1.76 -3.96 21.35
C VAL A 109 0.95 -2.80 20.82
N GLU A 110 1.63 -1.76 20.37
CA GLU A 110 1.01 -0.62 19.70
C GLU A 110 1.10 -0.82 18.19
N TYR A 111 -0.01 -0.58 17.49
CA TYR A 111 -0.10 -0.69 16.05
C TYR A 111 -0.29 0.67 15.41
N ILE A 112 0.43 0.91 14.30
CA ILE A 112 0.17 2.02 13.40
C ILE A 112 -0.73 1.50 12.28
N ALA A 113 -1.92 2.06 12.17
CA ALA A 113 -2.86 1.73 11.11
C ALA A 113 -2.80 2.78 9.99
N GLU A 114 -2.34 2.37 8.81
CA GLU A 114 -2.43 3.17 7.59
C GLU A 114 -3.68 2.77 6.81
N VAL A 115 -4.65 3.68 6.69
CA VAL A 115 -5.83 3.44 5.83
C VAL A 115 -5.38 3.53 4.39
N ILE A 116 -5.40 2.42 3.63
CA ILE A 116 -4.97 2.42 2.21
C ILE A 116 -6.08 2.93 1.28
N THR A 117 -7.36 2.68 1.57
CA THR A 117 -8.49 3.16 0.74
C THR A 117 -9.76 3.40 1.58
N LEU A 118 -10.20 4.65 1.71
CA LEU A 118 -11.59 5.04 1.98
C LEU A 118 -11.81 6.41 1.34
N THR A 119 -11.90 6.41 0.01
CA THR A 119 -12.27 7.60 -0.77
C THR A 119 -13.07 7.14 -1.98
N ILE A 120 -14.16 6.42 -1.71
CA ILE A 120 -15.23 6.18 -2.71
C ILE A 120 -16.60 6.57 -2.16
N LEU A 121 -16.78 6.72 -0.83
CA LEU A 121 -18.01 7.25 -0.27
C LEU A 121 -17.60 8.20 0.85
N GLY A 122 -18.10 9.44 0.85
CA GLY A 122 -17.82 10.48 1.84
C GLY A 122 -18.30 10.14 3.25
N ILE A 123 -17.75 9.07 3.81
CA ILE A 123 -17.97 8.59 5.17
C ILE A 123 -16.60 8.65 5.87
N THR A 124 -16.09 9.86 6.08
CA THR A 124 -15.39 10.14 7.33
C THR A 124 -16.45 10.20 8.42
N SER A 125 -17.00 9.05 8.79
CA SER A 125 -17.90 9.01 9.95
C SER A 125 -17.06 9.31 11.19
N PRO A 126 -17.42 10.30 12.01
CA PRO A 126 -16.85 10.51 13.34
C PRO A 126 -16.93 9.26 14.23
N ALA A 127 -17.71 8.24 13.85
CA ALA A 127 -17.85 6.98 14.57
C ALA A 127 -16.59 6.10 14.54
N LEU A 128 -15.72 6.21 13.52
CA LEU A 128 -14.47 5.43 13.46
C LEU A 128 -13.40 5.96 14.43
N SER A 129 -13.44 7.24 14.84
CA SER A 129 -12.53 7.76 15.87
C SER A 129 -12.91 7.31 17.29
N LYS A 130 -14.15 6.83 17.50
CA LYS A 130 -14.64 6.35 18.80
C LYS A 130 -14.61 4.82 18.96
N ARG A 131 -14.32 4.08 17.88
CA ARG A 131 -14.22 2.60 17.87
C ARG A 131 -12.85 2.11 17.40
N THR A 132 -11.81 2.91 17.56
CA THR A 132 -10.45 2.39 17.56
C THR A 132 -10.35 1.38 18.69
N LEU A 133 -10.18 0.11 18.31
CA LEU A 133 -9.81 -0.97 19.21
C LEU A 133 -8.58 -0.49 19.98
N SER A 134 -8.76 -0.08 21.24
CA SER A 134 -7.63 0.16 22.13
C SER A 134 -6.75 -1.10 22.12
N PRO A 135 -5.44 -1.00 21.81
CA PRO A 135 -4.59 0.19 21.86
C PRO A 135 -4.10 0.68 20.48
N ILE A 136 -4.96 0.80 19.47
CA ILE A 136 -4.57 1.34 18.15
C ILE A 136 -4.55 2.87 18.22
N ARG A 137 -3.36 3.48 18.12
CA ARG A 137 -3.21 4.89 17.75
C ARG A 137 -3.40 5.01 16.24
N ALA A 138 -4.55 5.52 15.80
CA ALA A 138 -4.78 5.79 14.39
C ALA A 138 -4.18 7.15 14.02
N SER A 139 -3.31 7.20 13.01
CA SER A 139 -2.79 8.47 12.48
C SER A 139 -3.76 9.06 11.48
N SER A 140 -3.96 10.37 11.54
CA SER A 140 -4.74 11.14 10.59
C SER A 140 -4.06 11.11 9.22
N ARG A 141 -4.66 10.39 8.27
CA ARG A 141 -4.18 10.34 6.88
C ARG A 141 -4.72 11.53 6.10
N PHE A 142 -3.83 12.39 5.65
CA PHE A 142 -4.15 13.41 4.65
C PHE A 142 -3.83 12.88 3.26
N ILE A 143 -4.83 12.85 2.39
CA ILE A 143 -4.68 12.39 1.01
C ILE A 143 -4.81 13.62 0.13
N SER A 144 -3.73 14.02 -0.54
CA SER A 144 -3.86 14.92 -1.67
C SER A 144 -4.41 14.10 -2.84
N MET A 145 -5.64 14.33 -3.22
CA MET A 145 -6.26 13.69 -4.37
C MET A 145 -7.04 14.75 -5.16
N PRO A 146 -6.91 14.79 -6.49
CA PRO A 146 -7.65 15.75 -7.31
C PRO A 146 -9.15 15.68 -6.97
N GLY A 147 -9.74 16.82 -6.60
CA GLY A 147 -11.18 16.94 -6.32
C GLY A 147 -11.66 16.48 -4.93
N PHE A 148 -10.78 16.11 -4.00
CA PHE A 148 -11.18 15.68 -2.66
C PHE A 148 -10.78 16.67 -1.56
N PRO A 149 -11.72 17.07 -0.67
CA PRO A 149 -11.41 17.98 0.43
C PRO A 149 -10.53 17.31 1.48
N VAL A 150 -9.52 18.04 1.95
CA VAL A 150 -8.61 17.63 3.01
C VAL A 150 -9.23 18.04 4.36
N VAL A 151 -9.76 17.09 5.13
CA VAL A 151 -10.34 17.37 6.46
C VAL A 151 -9.36 16.96 7.58
N PRO A 152 -8.75 17.92 8.29
CA PRO A 152 -7.79 17.62 9.37
C PRO A 152 -8.46 17.20 10.66
N VAL A 153 -8.76 15.91 10.79
CA VAL A 153 -9.10 15.28 12.07
C VAL A 153 -7.82 14.71 12.67
N ILE A 154 -7.22 15.37 13.66
CA ILE A 154 -5.99 14.90 14.34
C ILE A 154 -6.35 13.89 15.44
N THR A 155 -5.83 12.67 15.36
CA THR A 155 -6.09 11.58 16.31
C THR A 155 -4.84 11.03 17.00
N SER A 156 -3.68 11.62 16.73
CA SER A 156 -2.36 11.23 17.25
C SER A 156 -1.46 12.45 17.51
N ASP A 157 -0.32 12.22 18.17
CA ASP A 157 0.79 13.16 18.39
C ASP A 157 1.64 13.44 17.14
N PHE A 158 1.38 12.72 16.06
CA PHE A 158 1.95 12.97 14.73
C PHE A 158 0.87 12.98 13.65
N VAL A 159 1.21 13.49 12.47
CA VAL A 159 0.39 13.44 11.25
C VAL A 159 1.13 12.74 10.12
N TYR A 160 0.38 12.02 9.29
CA TYR A 160 0.91 11.35 8.11
C TYR A 160 0.19 11.83 6.85
N ILE A 161 0.95 12.38 5.91
CA ILE A 161 0.44 12.96 4.66
C ILE A 161 0.94 12.12 3.49
N ARG A 162 -0.01 11.57 2.71
CA ARG A 162 0.31 10.75 1.54
C ARG A 162 -0.07 11.47 0.25
N MET A 163 0.94 11.81 -0.54
CA MET A 163 0.85 12.63 -1.74
C MET A 163 0.65 11.74 -2.98
N HIS A 164 -0.52 11.81 -3.62
CA HIS A 164 -0.89 10.93 -4.75
C HIS A 164 -0.76 11.59 -6.12
N GLY A 165 -0.34 12.85 -6.19
CA GLY A 165 -0.41 13.68 -7.39
C GLY A 165 -1.53 14.72 -7.30
N SER A 166 -1.35 15.85 -7.98
CA SER A 166 -2.28 16.99 -8.00
C SER A 166 -3.40 16.86 -9.03
N THR A 167 -3.07 16.42 -10.25
CA THR A 167 -3.99 16.36 -11.39
C THR A 167 -4.31 14.93 -11.82
N ALA A 168 -3.37 14.01 -11.62
CA ALA A 168 -3.52 12.59 -11.93
C ALA A 168 -2.82 11.73 -10.87
N ARG A 169 -3.48 10.64 -10.47
CA ARG A 169 -2.93 9.71 -9.48
C ARG A 169 -1.62 9.11 -9.98
N TYR A 170 -0.61 9.10 -9.12
CA TYR A 170 0.68 8.43 -9.29
C TYR A 170 1.47 8.80 -10.56
N SER A 171 1.15 9.95 -11.17
CA SER A 171 1.78 10.36 -12.44
C SER A 171 1.91 11.88 -12.59
N SER A 172 1.26 12.68 -11.75
CA SER A 172 1.31 14.14 -11.82
C SER A 172 2.35 14.75 -10.89
N ASN A 173 2.94 15.85 -11.37
CA ASN A 173 3.86 16.67 -10.61
C ASN A 173 3.10 17.78 -9.86
N TYR A 174 3.55 18.14 -8.67
CA TYR A 174 3.01 19.32 -7.98
C TYR A 174 3.76 20.57 -8.45
N SER A 175 3.01 21.65 -8.63
CA SER A 175 3.57 22.98 -8.76
C SER A 175 4.10 23.48 -7.41
N ALA A 176 5.02 24.45 -7.44
CA ALA A 176 5.52 25.10 -6.23
C ALA A 176 4.40 25.77 -5.42
N ALA A 177 3.36 26.29 -6.09
CA ALA A 177 2.19 26.88 -5.44
C ALA A 177 1.41 25.82 -4.63
N GLU A 178 1.11 24.68 -5.25
CA GLU A 178 0.41 23.58 -4.56
C GLU A 178 1.24 23.04 -3.39
N LEU A 179 2.55 22.85 -3.58
CA LEU A 179 3.44 22.46 -2.47
C LEU A 179 3.51 23.54 -1.38
N GLY A 180 3.34 24.81 -1.73
CA GLY A 180 3.27 25.93 -0.79
C GLY A 180 2.05 25.85 0.13
N GLU A 181 0.88 25.47 -0.41
CA GLU A 181 -0.33 25.24 0.40
C GLU A 181 -0.11 24.08 1.40
N TRP A 182 0.48 22.97 0.93
CA TRP A 182 0.84 21.84 1.80
C TRP A 182 1.88 22.23 2.85
N ALA A 183 2.89 23.02 2.50
CA ALA A 183 3.88 23.53 3.43
C ALA A 183 3.21 24.39 4.52
N GLY A 184 2.25 25.24 4.16
CA GLY A 184 1.47 26.03 5.10
C GLY A 184 0.71 25.16 6.12
N LEU A 185 0.03 24.11 5.63
CA LEU A 185 -0.67 23.15 6.48
C LEU A 185 0.29 22.42 7.43
N ILE A 186 1.43 21.94 6.91
CA ILE A 186 2.46 21.22 7.69
C ILE A 186 3.04 22.12 8.77
N LYS A 187 3.40 23.37 8.44
CA LYS A 187 3.85 24.36 9.44
C LYS A 187 2.80 24.57 10.53
N GLY A 188 1.52 24.53 10.19
CA GLY A 188 0.41 24.58 11.14
C GLY A 188 0.42 23.40 12.14
N PHE A 189 0.73 22.19 11.68
CA PHE A 189 0.87 21.02 12.56
C PHE A 189 2.13 21.11 13.44
N LEU A 190 3.28 21.48 12.85
CA LEU A 190 4.54 21.62 13.58
C LEU A 190 4.42 22.68 14.70
N LYS A 191 3.75 23.81 14.45
CA LYS A 191 3.47 24.84 15.47
C LYS A 191 2.61 24.33 16.63
N LYS A 192 1.81 23.28 16.43
CA LYS A 192 1.02 22.62 17.48
C LYS A 192 1.80 21.54 18.22
N GLY A 193 3.10 21.37 17.93
CA GLY A 193 3.97 20.37 18.54
C GLY A 193 3.76 18.95 18.01
N LEU A 194 3.15 18.81 16.82
CA LEU A 194 2.96 17.50 16.18
C LEU A 194 4.10 17.20 15.21
N ASP A 195 4.55 15.95 15.19
CA ASP A 195 5.46 15.48 14.14
C ASP A 195 4.71 15.32 12.81
N ALA A 196 5.36 15.62 11.68
CA ALA A 196 4.75 15.50 10.36
C ALA A 196 5.58 14.60 9.44
N TYR A 197 5.00 13.49 9.01
CA TYR A 197 5.59 12.55 8.05
C TYR A 197 4.91 12.70 6.70
N VAL A 198 5.68 13.01 5.65
CA VAL A 198 5.16 13.19 4.29
C VAL A 198 5.74 12.14 3.36
N TYR A 199 4.86 11.43 2.65
CA TYR A 199 5.22 10.41 1.67
C TYR A 199 4.71 10.78 0.29
N PHE A 200 5.62 10.84 -0.69
CA PHE A 200 5.27 10.95 -2.11
C PHE A 200 5.27 9.57 -2.75
N ASN A 201 4.18 9.22 -3.43
CA ASN A 201 4.15 7.98 -4.21
C ASN A 201 5.14 8.08 -5.37
N ASN A 202 5.96 7.04 -5.56
CA ASN A 202 6.85 6.95 -6.70
C ASN A 202 6.06 6.84 -8.00
N ASP A 203 6.51 7.58 -9.00
CA ASP A 203 5.98 7.57 -10.36
C ASP A 203 7.12 7.34 -11.37
N ALA A 204 6.77 6.94 -12.59
CA ALA A 204 7.75 6.64 -13.65
C ALA A 204 8.58 7.86 -14.09
N ASN A 205 8.16 9.08 -13.74
CA ASN A 205 8.83 10.33 -14.05
C ASN A 205 9.71 10.83 -12.87
N ALA A 206 9.76 10.08 -11.76
CA ALA A 206 10.52 10.40 -10.56
C ALA A 206 10.18 11.77 -9.93
N TYR A 207 8.92 12.22 -10.05
CA TYR A 207 8.50 13.49 -9.44
C TYR A 207 8.52 13.45 -7.92
N ALA A 208 8.33 12.28 -7.31
CA ALA A 208 8.36 12.10 -5.86
C ALA A 208 9.59 12.74 -5.18
N VAL A 209 10.80 12.53 -5.73
CA VAL A 209 12.04 13.08 -5.15
C VAL A 209 12.09 14.58 -5.29
N LYS A 210 11.76 15.10 -6.48
CA LYS A 210 11.77 16.55 -6.75
C LYS A 210 10.78 17.27 -5.84
N ASN A 211 9.55 16.76 -5.74
CA ASN A 211 8.52 17.34 -4.88
C ASN A 211 8.87 17.29 -3.40
N ALA A 212 9.51 16.21 -2.94
CA ALA A 212 9.97 16.10 -1.56
C ALA A 212 11.03 17.16 -1.21
N LEU A 213 11.99 17.41 -2.12
CA LEU A 213 13.02 18.43 -1.93
C LEU A 213 12.41 19.84 -1.91
N THR A 214 11.58 20.17 -2.91
CA THR A 214 10.89 21.47 -2.95
C THR A 214 10.02 21.70 -1.72
N LEU A 215 9.27 20.68 -1.28
CA LEU A 215 8.45 20.78 -0.08
C LEU A 215 9.29 21.03 1.17
N LYS A 216 10.44 20.34 1.29
CA LYS A 216 11.38 20.52 2.40
C LYS A 216 11.90 21.95 2.46
N GLU A 217 12.31 22.51 1.32
CA GLU A 217 12.73 23.91 1.20
C GLU A 217 11.62 24.88 1.61
N LEU A 218 10.38 24.65 1.16
CA LEU A 218 9.23 25.49 1.50
C LEU A 218 8.86 25.42 2.99
N ILE A 219 9.06 24.27 3.64
CA ILE A 219 8.88 24.10 5.09
C ILE A 219 9.98 24.80 5.88
N GLY A 220 11.19 24.88 5.34
CA GLY A 220 12.39 25.42 6.01
C GLY A 220 13.07 24.39 6.90
N ALA A 221 13.06 23.11 6.50
CA ALA A 221 13.67 21.97 7.20
C ALA A 221 14.90 21.41 6.48
#